data_AF-A0A9D7RQX9-F1
#
_entry.id   AF-A0A9D7RQX9-F1
#
_cell.length_a   1.000
_cell.length_b   1.000
_cell.length_c   1.000
_cell.angle_alpha   90.00
_cell.angle_beta   90.00
_cell.angle_gamma   90.00
#
_symmetry.space_group_name_H-M   'P 1'
#
loop_
_entity.id
_entity.type
_entity.pdbx_description
1 polymer ?
#
loop_
_entity_poly.entity_id
_entity_poly.type
_entity_poly.pdbx_seq_one_letter_code
_entity_poly.pdbx_strand_id
1 'polypeptide(L)' 'MSYFALIVAFIGRYDGKAGIGTVISTMLPFSIVFLIGWTTLLIIWVMLELPNGPGTSMFLN' A
#
# COMPACT_ATOMS: atom_id res chain seq x y z
N MET A 1 10.65 -9.34 6.17
CA MET A 1 10.43 -10.78 5.89
C MET A 1 9.86 -11.57 7.06
N SER A 2 10.08 -11.19 8.33
CA SER A 2 9.68 -11.97 9.51
C SER A 2 8.21 -11.88 9.94
N TYR A 3 7.39 -10.97 9.39
CA TYR A 3 5.98 -10.82 9.82
C TYR A 3 4.99 -11.65 9.02
N PHE A 4 5.33 -12.06 7.80
CA PHE A 4 4.40 -12.77 6.92
C PHE A 4 4.01 -14.13 7.49
N ALA A 5 4.99 -14.90 7.96
CA ALA A 5 4.74 -16.20 8.60
C ALA A 5 3.86 -16.06 9.86
N LEU A 6 4.05 -14.98 10.63
CA LEU A 6 3.24 -14.68 11.80
C LEU A 6 1.79 -14.37 11.41
N ILE A 7 1.56 -13.55 10.37
CA ILE A 7 0.22 -13.24 9.85
C ILE A 7 -0.50 -14.51 9.37
N VAL A 8 0.18 -15.38 8.63
CA VAL A 8 -0.38 -16.66 8.16
C VAL A 8 -0.73 -17.57 9.35
N ALA A 9 0.14 -17.66 10.36
CA ALA A 9 -0.12 -18.44 11.56
C ALA A 9 -1.32 -17.91 12.36
N PHE A 10 -1.51 -16.58 12.40
CA PHE A 10 -2.67 -15.96 13.04
C PHE A 10 -3.96 -16.23 12.26
N ILE A 11 -3.95 -16.02 10.93
CA ILE A 11 -5.11 -16.28 10.08
C ILE A 11 -5.51 -17.77 10.11
N GLY A 12 -4.54 -18.67 10.17
CA GLY A 12 -4.78 -20.11 10.30
C GLY A 12 -5.54 -20.51 11.58
N ARG A 13 -5.54 -19.67 12.63
CA ARG A 13 -6.37 -19.91 13.83
C ARG A 13 -7.85 -19.60 13.61
N TYR A 14 -8.19 -18.75 12.65
CA TYR A 14 -9.56 -18.35 12.34
C TYR A 14 -10.12 -19.14 11.15
N ASP A 15 -9.28 -19.43 10.15
CA ASP A 15 -9.62 -20.24 8.99
C ASP A 15 -8.55 -21.32 8.77
N GLY A 16 -8.90 -22.57 9.08
CA GLY A 16 -7.99 -23.71 8.96
C GLY A 16 -7.59 -24.07 7.52
N LYS A 17 -8.24 -23.48 6.51
CA LYS A 17 -7.88 -23.65 5.09
C LYS A 17 -7.04 -22.48 4.55
N ALA A 18 -6.90 -21.41 5.33
CA ALA A 18 -6.19 -20.23 4.88
C ALA A 18 -4.68 -20.47 4.86
N GLY A 19 -4.12 -20.43 3.65
CA GLY A 19 -2.68 -20.53 3.41
C GLY A 19 -2.07 -19.20 2.97
N ILE A 20 -0.80 -19.27 2.58
CA ILE A 20 -0.03 -18.15 2.01
C ILE A 20 -0.79 -17.47 0.86
N GLY A 21 -1.34 -18.27 -0.06
CA GLY A 21 -2.10 -17.76 -1.21
C GLY A 21 -3.38 -17.03 -0.81
N THR A 22 -4.08 -17.49 0.22
CA THR A 22 -5.29 -16.83 0.75
C THR A 22 -4.96 -15.47 1.36
N VAL A 23 -3.85 -15.37 2.11
CA VAL A 23 -3.40 -14.10 2.69
C VAL A 23 -2.99 -13.12 1.58
N ILE A 24 -2.25 -13.58 0.58
CA ILE A 24 -1.83 -12.72 -0.53
C ILE A 24 -3.03 -12.27 -1.37
N SER A 25 -3.96 -13.18 -1.69
CA SER A 25 -5.13 -12.85 -2.52
C SER A 25 -6.09 -11.90 -1.79
N THR A 26 -6.25 -12.05 -0.48
CA THR A 26 -7.07 -11.12 0.33
C THR A 26 -6.44 -9.74 0.45
N MET A 27 -5.10 -9.63 0.46
CA MET A 27 -4.40 -8.35 0.50
C MET A 27 -4.20 -7.68 -0.87
N LEU A 28 -4.35 -8.43 -1.96
CA LEU A 28 -4.12 -7.92 -3.31
C LEU A 28 -5.07 -6.75 -3.69
N PRO A 29 -6.40 -6.81 -3.45
CA PRO A 29 -7.29 -5.69 -3.74
C PRO A 29 -6.91 -4.42 -2.99
N PHE A 30 -6.55 -4.54 -1.70
CA PHE A 30 -6.10 -3.40 -0.90
C PHE A 30 -4.82 -2.80 -1.46
N SER A 31 -3.87 -3.63 -1.87
CA SER A 31 -2.61 -3.17 -2.47
C SER A 31 -2.86 -2.41 -3.78
N ILE A 32 -3.79 -2.89 -4.61
CA ILE A 32 -4.14 -2.24 -5.88
C ILE A 32 -4.81 -0.88 -5.63
N VAL A 33 -5.82 -0.83 -4.74
CA VAL A 33 -6.50 0.44 -4.41
C VAL A 33 -5.52 1.42 -3.78
N PHE A 34 -4.66 0.96 -2.88
CA PHE A 34 -3.62 1.79 -2.28
C PHE A 34 -2.65 2.31 -3.33
N LEU A 35 -2.17 1.47 -4.25
CA LEU A 35 -1.26 1.88 -5.31
C LEU A 35 -1.90 2.96 -6.19
N ILE A 36 -3.12 2.73 -6.68
CA ILE A 36 -3.84 3.70 -7.52
C ILE A 36 -4.10 5.01 -6.77
N GLY A 37 -4.57 4.91 -5.53
CA GLY A 37 -4.84 6.08 -4.69
C GLY A 37 -3.57 6.89 -4.41
N TRP A 38 -2.47 6.20 -4.10
CA TRP A 38 -1.18 6.83 -3.84
C TRP A 38 -0.59 7.50 -5.08
N THR A 39 -0.64 6.82 -6.23
CA THR A 39 -0.23 7.41 -7.51
C THR A 39 -1.07 8.62 -7.86
N THR A 40 -2.39 8.55 -7.68
CA THR A 40 -3.31 9.67 -7.95
C THR A 40 -3.02 10.85 -7.04
N LEU A 41 -2.81 10.60 -5.74
CA LEU A 41 -2.41 11.62 -4.78
C LEU A 41 -1.13 12.31 -5.25
N LEU A 42 -0.10 11.56 -5.63
CA LEU A 42 1.16 12.14 -6.10
C LEU A 42 1.00 12.94 -7.39
N ILE A 43 0.18 12.47 -8.34
CA ILE A 43 -0.11 13.22 -9.57
C ILE A 43 -0.76 14.57 -9.23
N ILE A 44 -1.80 14.57 -8.39
CA ILE A 44 -2.48 15.79 -7.95
C ILE A 44 -1.51 16.71 -7.21
N TRP A 45 -0.68 16.15 -6.33
CA TRP A 45 0.28 16.89 -5.54
C TRP A 45 1.31 17.62 -6.42
N VAL A 46 1.76 16.97 -7.49
CA VAL A 46 2.66 17.55 -8.49
C VAL A 46 1.95 18.59 -9.37
N MET A 47 0.72 18.34 -9.80
CA MET A 47 -0.07 19.29 -10.62
C MET A 47 -0.40 20.58 -9.86
N LEU A 48 -0.50 20.51 -8.54
CA LEU A 48 -0.74 21.67 -7.66
C LEU A 48 0.56 22.33 -7.19
N GLU A 49 1.73 21.88 -7.67
CA GLU A 49 3.06 22.40 -7.32
C GLU A 49 3.29 22.48 -5.80
N LEU A 50 2.66 21.59 -5.04
CA LEU A 50 2.70 21.63 -3.59
C LEU A 50 4.13 21.36 -3.10
N PRO A 51 4.65 22.13 -2.14
CA PRO A 51 5.99 21.93 -1.63
C PRO A 51 6.13 20.55 -0.98
N ASN A 52 7.14 19.78 -1.37
CA ASN A 52 7.42 18.46 -0.78
C ASN A 52 8.01 18.56 0.64
N GLY A 53 8.41 19.77 1.04
CA GLY A 53 8.92 20.08 2.36
C GLY A 53 9.06 21.59 2.59
N PRO A 54 9.25 22.01 3.85
CA PRO A 54 9.43 23.41 4.21
C PRO A 54 10.62 24.03 3.46
N GLY A 55 10.41 25.17 2.80
CA GLY A 55 11.45 25.87 2.04
C GLY A 55 11.82 25.24 0.68
N THR A 56 11.10 24.20 0.24
CA THR A 56 11.26 23.63 -1.10
C THR A 56 10.10 24.09 -1.99
N SER A 57 10.38 24.57 -3.19
CA SER A 57 9.37 24.77 -4.23
C SER A 57 9.44 23.60 -5.21
N MET A 58 8.28 23.02 -5.54
CA MET A 58 8.20 22.03 -6.61
C MET A 58 8.21 22.76 -7.95
N PHE A 59 9.38 22.79 -8.60
CA PHE A 59 9.51 23.31 -9.96
C PHE A 59 9.21 22.20 -10.97
N LEU A 60 8.04 22.25 -11.58
CA LEU A 60 7.73 21.47 -12.77
C LEU A 60 7.88 22.41 -14.00
N ASN A 61 9.15 22.77 -14.30
CA ASN A 61 9.63 23.90 -15.13
C ASN A 61 9.54 25.29 -14.49
#